data_AF-A0A948Q7T8-F1
#
_entry.id   AF-A0A948Q7T8-F1
#
_cell.length_a   1.000
_cell.length_b   1.000
_cell.length_c   1.000
_cell.angle_alpha   90.00
_cell.angle_beta   90.00
_cell.angle_gamma   90.00
#
_symmetry.space_group_name_H-M   'P 1'
#
loop_
_entity.id
_entity.type
_entity.pdbx_description
1 polymer ?
#
loop_
_entity_poly.entity_id
_entity_poly.type
_entity_poly.pdbx_seq_one_letter_code
_entity_poly.pdbx_strand_id
1 'polypeptide(L)'
;MKKSVMLLAAMLIATSAFAVVDPDTDMIGLYFDTTADVVCTTAAPLAHVPAYVIYTNPSLTSIRGFECKVSYVAGDNNTSISASFPTATTDVGNKTAPNFNFIAGFANPLPTSEATVLATLDIFYLNFSGSPMDFYVGAAVPSSSELGLPMVLRSDFSEMNIGTSTEGALAAQLNGACGVVDNEDASFGAVKALFR
;
A
#
# COMPACT_ATOMS: atom_id res chain seq x y z
N MET A 1 -31.87 39.23 -17.74
CA MET A 1 -31.41 38.60 -16.47
C MET A 1 -31.52 37.06 -16.54
N LYS A 2 -30.86 36.41 -17.51
CA LYS A 2 -30.97 34.95 -17.78
C LYS A 2 -29.61 34.22 -17.88
N LYS A 3 -28.52 34.87 -17.47
CA LYS A 3 -27.14 34.36 -17.69
C LYS A 3 -26.46 33.77 -16.45
N SER A 4 -27.14 33.74 -15.30
CA SER A 4 -26.51 33.35 -14.02
C SER A 4 -26.75 31.89 -13.62
N VAL A 5 -27.58 31.14 -14.34
CA VAL A 5 -27.93 29.74 -13.98
C VAL A 5 -26.94 28.72 -14.58
N MET A 6 -26.16 29.11 -15.60
CA MET A 6 -25.30 28.17 -16.33
C MET A 6 -23.95 27.88 -15.64
N LEU A 7 -23.55 28.69 -14.65
CA LEU A 7 -22.25 28.53 -13.97
C LEU A 7 -22.29 27.50 -12.81
N LEU A 8 -23.48 27.12 -12.33
CA LEU A 8 -23.65 26.24 -11.17
C LEU A 8 -23.62 24.74 -11.53
N ALA A 9 -23.82 24.39 -12.80
CA ALA A 9 -23.79 23.00 -13.27
C ALA A 9 -22.37 22.46 -13.56
N ALA A 10 -21.37 23.34 -13.62
CA ALA A 10 -19.99 22.97 -13.95
C ALA A 10 -19.12 22.63 -12.72
N MET A 11 -19.61 22.85 -11.49
CA MET A 11 -18.85 22.61 -10.26
C MET A 11 -19.15 21.26 -9.59
N LEU A 12 -19.97 20.40 -10.21
CA LEU A 12 -20.38 19.10 -9.64
C LEU A 12 -19.72 17.88 -10.31
N ILE A 13 -18.61 18.07 -11.03
CA ILE A 13 -17.74 16.96 -11.38
C ILE A 13 -16.72 16.79 -10.25
N ALA A 14 -17.23 16.44 -9.06
CA ALA A 14 -16.39 15.81 -8.06
C ALA A 14 -16.12 14.40 -8.57
N THR A 15 -15.07 14.24 -9.38
CA THR A 15 -14.53 12.92 -9.68
C THR A 15 -14.16 12.29 -8.35
N SER A 16 -14.98 11.38 -7.87
CA SER A 16 -14.53 10.38 -6.91
C SER A 16 -13.40 9.64 -7.62
N ALA A 17 -12.16 9.93 -7.23
CA ALA A 17 -11.05 9.07 -7.55
C ALA A 17 -11.33 7.73 -6.88
N PHE A 18 -11.96 6.81 -7.62
CA PHE A 18 -11.93 5.41 -7.27
C PHE A 18 -10.46 5.03 -7.34
N ALA A 19 -9.83 4.65 -6.23
CA ALA A 19 -8.50 4.07 -6.36
C ALA A 19 -8.72 2.75 -7.11
N VAL A 20 -8.28 2.74 -8.35
CA VAL A 20 -8.30 1.55 -9.18
C VAL A 20 -7.12 0.72 -8.68
N VAL A 21 -7.33 -0.59 -8.49
CA VAL A 21 -6.26 -1.57 -8.34
C VAL A 21 -5.11 -1.17 -9.27
N ASP A 22 -3.92 -0.95 -8.71
CA ASP A 22 -2.74 -0.49 -9.45
C ASP A 22 -2.67 -1.20 -10.82
N PRO A 23 -2.78 -0.49 -11.95
CA PRO A 23 -2.92 -1.11 -13.27
C PRO A 23 -1.69 -1.91 -13.68
N ASP A 24 -0.55 -1.69 -13.03
CA ASP A 24 0.67 -2.41 -13.33
C ASP A 24 0.68 -3.80 -12.71
N THR A 25 1.30 -4.74 -13.41
CA THR A 25 1.42 -6.13 -12.97
C THR A 25 2.47 -6.26 -11.89
N ASP A 26 2.21 -7.13 -10.92
CA ASP A 26 3.12 -7.49 -9.85
C ASP A 26 3.55 -6.32 -8.95
N MET A 27 2.56 -5.67 -8.33
CA MET A 27 2.78 -4.52 -7.44
C MET A 27 2.40 -4.85 -6.00
N ILE A 28 3.11 -4.27 -5.02
CA ILE A 28 2.73 -4.33 -3.60
C ILE A 28 2.44 -2.95 -3.05
N GLY A 29 1.37 -2.84 -2.26
CA GLY A 29 0.95 -1.60 -1.63
C GLY A 29 0.39 -1.79 -0.23
N LEU A 30 0.07 -0.67 0.42
CA LEU A 30 -0.64 -0.63 1.69
C LEU A 30 -1.99 0.06 1.47
N TYR A 31 -3.06 -0.58 1.94
CA TYR A 31 -4.43 -0.11 1.74
C TYR A 31 -5.24 -0.22 3.04
N PHE A 32 -6.33 0.52 3.17
CA PHE A 32 -7.25 0.49 4.32
C PHE A 32 -8.51 -0.34 4.03
N ASP A 33 -8.53 -1.04 2.91
CA ASP A 33 -9.54 -2.00 2.48
C ASP A 33 -8.89 -3.22 1.83
N THR A 34 -9.67 -4.29 1.66
CA THR A 34 -9.17 -5.56 1.11
C THR A 34 -9.19 -5.63 -0.42
N THR A 35 -9.84 -4.67 -1.07
CA THR A 35 -9.94 -4.58 -2.54
C THR A 35 -8.88 -3.70 -3.16
N ALA A 36 -8.01 -3.07 -2.34
CA ALA A 36 -6.96 -2.15 -2.75
C ALA A 36 -7.49 -0.84 -3.36
N ASP A 37 -8.66 -0.36 -2.92
CA ASP A 37 -9.30 0.85 -3.42
C ASP A 37 -9.14 2.06 -2.46
N VAL A 38 -8.62 1.86 -1.25
CA VAL A 38 -8.55 2.91 -0.22
C VAL A 38 -7.13 3.08 0.30
N VAL A 39 -6.40 4.08 -0.21
CA VAL A 39 -5.04 4.42 0.25
C VAL A 39 -5.00 5.46 1.37
N CYS A 40 -6.15 6.00 1.74
CA CYS A 40 -6.22 6.99 2.82
C CYS A 40 -7.49 6.81 3.66
N THR A 41 -7.38 7.09 4.95
CA THR A 41 -8.54 7.07 5.84
C THR A 41 -8.35 8.04 7.00
N THR A 42 -9.38 8.18 7.83
CA THR A 42 -9.33 8.98 9.05
C THR A 42 -9.67 8.13 10.26
N ALA A 43 -9.02 8.39 11.39
CA ALA A 43 -9.29 7.73 12.65
C ALA A 43 -9.19 8.69 13.83
N ALA A 44 -10.05 8.50 14.83
CA ALA A 44 -9.90 9.16 16.12
C ALA A 44 -8.67 8.60 16.87
N PRO A 45 -8.04 9.37 17.77
CA PRO A 45 -7.02 8.84 18.68
C PRO A 45 -7.58 7.67 19.51
N LEU A 46 -6.70 6.74 19.90
CA LEU A 46 -7.03 5.50 20.65
C LEU A 46 -7.91 4.51 19.87
N ALA A 47 -7.88 4.55 18.54
CA ALA A 47 -8.62 3.64 17.68
C ALA A 47 -7.72 2.57 17.06
N HIS A 48 -8.33 1.42 16.76
CA HIS A 48 -7.75 0.39 15.90
C HIS A 48 -8.12 0.70 14.45
N VAL A 49 -7.13 0.75 13.58
CA VAL A 49 -7.30 1.00 12.15
C VAL A 49 -6.76 -0.20 11.38
N PRO A 50 -7.61 -0.98 10.71
CA PRO A 50 -7.14 -2.06 9.87
C PRO A 50 -6.47 -1.50 8.62
N ALA A 51 -5.31 -2.05 8.28
CA ALA A 51 -4.65 -1.84 7.00
C ALA A 51 -4.17 -3.18 6.43
N TYR A 52 -3.89 -3.22 5.13
CA TYR A 52 -3.63 -4.46 4.41
C TYR A 52 -2.43 -4.25 3.50
N VAL A 53 -1.44 -5.12 3.66
CA VAL A 53 -0.37 -5.26 2.66
C VAL A 53 -0.93 -6.14 1.55
N ILE A 54 -1.08 -5.59 0.35
CA ILE A 54 -1.74 -6.27 -0.77
C ILE A 54 -0.79 -6.38 -1.95
N TYR A 55 -0.71 -7.58 -2.53
CA TYR A 55 -0.10 -7.86 -3.82
C TYR A 55 -1.17 -7.74 -4.91
N THR A 56 -1.06 -6.71 -5.75
CA THR A 56 -2.03 -6.34 -6.78
C THR A 56 -1.58 -6.83 -8.16
N ASN A 57 -2.55 -7.20 -8.98
CA ASN A 57 -2.37 -7.73 -10.34
C ASN A 57 -1.23 -8.76 -10.48
N PRO A 58 -1.27 -9.86 -9.69
CA PRO A 58 -0.22 -10.86 -9.69
C PRO A 58 -0.20 -11.67 -10.99
N SER A 59 0.99 -11.83 -11.57
CA SER A 59 1.23 -12.73 -12.72
C SER A 59 1.33 -14.20 -12.32
N LEU A 60 1.57 -14.47 -11.03
CA LEU A 60 1.64 -15.79 -10.43
C LEU A 60 0.25 -16.23 -9.98
N THR A 61 -0.07 -17.53 -10.05
CA THR A 61 -1.33 -18.11 -9.54
C THR A 61 -1.29 -18.46 -8.05
N SER A 62 -0.09 -18.57 -7.49
CA SER A 62 0.13 -18.72 -6.05
C SER A 62 1.57 -18.38 -5.66
N ILE A 63 1.74 -17.90 -4.43
CA ILE A 63 3.04 -17.56 -3.84
C ILE A 63 3.26 -18.33 -2.53
N ARG A 64 4.51 -18.53 -2.14
CA ARG A 64 4.92 -19.19 -0.89
C ARG A 64 5.44 -18.24 0.17
N GLY A 65 5.48 -16.95 -0.12
CA GLY A 65 5.98 -15.96 0.82
C GLY A 65 6.17 -14.62 0.15
N PHE A 66 6.51 -13.62 0.96
CA PHE A 66 6.82 -12.29 0.50
C PHE A 66 7.80 -11.59 1.43
N GLU A 67 8.48 -10.58 0.89
CA GLU A 67 9.34 -9.68 1.63
C GLU A 67 9.00 -8.23 1.30
N CYS A 68 8.73 -7.43 2.33
CA CYS A 68 8.59 -5.99 2.17
C CYS A 68 8.85 -5.26 3.49
N LYS A 69 9.05 -3.95 3.43
CA LYS A 69 9.06 -3.06 4.59
C LYS A 69 7.84 -2.15 4.48
N VAL A 70 7.12 -2.02 5.58
CA VAL A 70 6.20 -0.91 5.82
C VAL A 70 6.87 0.02 6.82
N SER A 71 7.13 1.25 6.44
CA SER A 71 7.63 2.28 7.35
C SER A 71 6.64 3.42 7.45
N TYR A 72 6.66 4.15 8.57
CA TYR A 72 5.82 5.34 8.70
C TYR A 72 6.59 6.57 9.19
N VAL A 73 6.03 7.74 8.88
CA VAL A 73 6.40 9.01 9.48
C VAL A 73 5.15 9.57 10.16
N ALA A 74 5.25 9.90 11.44
CA ALA A 74 4.16 10.48 12.21
C ALA A 74 4.69 11.62 13.07
N GLY A 75 3.82 12.58 13.42
CA GLY A 75 4.17 13.62 14.40
C GLY A 75 4.56 13.06 15.77
N ASP A 76 3.91 11.95 16.17
CA ASP A 76 4.17 11.23 17.42
C ASP A 76 4.42 9.73 17.14
N ASN A 77 5.55 9.18 17.63
CA ASN A 77 5.97 7.79 17.38
C ASN A 77 5.33 6.74 18.31
N ASN A 78 4.17 7.03 18.90
CA ASN A 78 3.55 6.15 19.91
C ASN A 78 2.66 5.05 19.31
N THR A 79 2.42 5.05 18.00
CA THR A 79 1.56 4.05 17.34
C THR A 79 2.16 2.65 17.42
N SER A 80 1.34 1.66 17.77
CA SER A 80 1.70 0.25 17.71
C SER A 80 1.08 -0.40 16.48
N ILE A 81 1.81 -1.29 15.81
CA ILE A 81 1.31 -2.05 14.67
C ILE A 81 1.54 -3.53 14.96
N SER A 82 0.48 -4.31 14.92
CA SER A 82 0.55 -5.78 14.91
C SER A 82 0.14 -6.31 13.54
N ALA A 83 0.55 -7.54 13.22
CA ALA A 83 0.25 -8.15 11.93
C ALA A 83 -0.26 -9.57 12.09
N SER A 84 -1.17 -9.95 11.20
CA SER A 84 -1.67 -11.32 11.02
C SER A 84 -1.64 -11.69 9.54
N PHE A 85 -1.65 -12.98 9.24
CA PHE A 85 -1.47 -13.51 7.90
C PHE A 85 -2.67 -14.39 7.48
N PRO A 86 -2.98 -14.49 6.18
CA PRO A 86 -4.13 -15.25 5.68
C PRO A 86 -3.99 -16.77 5.86
N THR A 87 -2.78 -17.27 6.12
CA THR A 87 -2.48 -18.68 6.34
C THR A 87 -1.41 -18.81 7.43
N ALA A 88 -1.10 -20.04 7.83
CA ALA A 88 0.01 -20.30 8.74
C ALA A 88 1.33 -19.79 8.13
N THR A 89 2.03 -18.93 8.86
CA THR A 89 3.18 -18.17 8.36
C THR A 89 4.31 -18.18 9.37
N THR A 90 5.53 -18.29 8.88
CA THR A 90 6.74 -17.97 9.63
C THR A 90 7.23 -16.61 9.15
N ASP A 91 7.17 -15.60 10.00
CA ASP A 91 7.71 -14.26 9.72
C ASP A 91 8.93 -14.01 10.61
N VAL A 92 10.07 -13.76 9.97
CA VAL A 92 11.36 -13.49 10.65
C VAL A 92 11.78 -12.03 10.55
N GLY A 93 10.94 -11.18 9.96
CA GLY A 93 11.25 -9.78 9.76
C GLY A 93 11.16 -8.95 11.05
N ASN A 94 12.05 -7.97 11.20
CA ASN A 94 12.09 -7.10 12.36
C ASN A 94 10.94 -6.07 12.35
N LYS A 95 10.14 -6.04 13.42
CA LYS A 95 8.98 -5.13 13.61
C LYS A 95 9.26 -3.98 14.58
N THR A 96 10.35 -3.25 14.36
CA THR A 96 10.72 -2.14 15.24
C THR A 96 10.29 -0.80 14.65
N ALA A 97 9.34 -0.13 15.31
CA ALA A 97 8.90 1.20 14.90
C ALA A 97 10.09 2.15 14.65
N PRO A 98 10.05 2.97 13.58
CA PRO A 98 8.95 3.10 12.61
C PRO A 98 8.99 2.09 11.45
N ASN A 99 9.88 1.09 11.46
CA ASN A 99 10.12 0.18 10.34
C ASN A 99 9.65 -1.26 10.65
N PHE A 100 8.67 -1.72 9.89
CA PHE A 100 8.09 -3.05 10.00
C PHE A 100 8.48 -3.87 8.78
N ASN A 101 9.54 -4.66 8.92
CA ASN A 101 10.03 -5.54 7.86
C ASN A 101 9.28 -6.87 7.96
N PHE A 102 8.63 -7.28 6.88
CA PHE A 102 8.00 -8.58 6.69
C PHE A 102 8.93 -9.44 5.86
N ILE A 103 9.33 -10.58 6.40
CA ILE A 103 10.07 -11.63 5.70
C ILE A 103 9.34 -12.91 6.02
N ALA A 104 8.27 -13.15 5.25
CA ALA A 104 7.21 -14.07 5.60
C ALA A 104 7.16 -15.26 4.63
N GLY A 105 7.28 -16.48 5.17
CA GLY A 105 7.08 -17.73 4.44
C GLY A 105 5.76 -18.39 4.84
N PHE A 106 4.91 -18.69 3.86
CA PHE A 106 3.65 -19.39 4.04
C PHE A 106 3.86 -20.91 4.07
N ALA A 107 3.25 -21.58 5.05
CA ALA A 107 3.32 -23.04 5.18
C ALA A 107 2.66 -23.77 4.00
N ASN A 108 1.59 -23.18 3.46
CA ASN A 108 0.93 -23.62 2.23
C ASN A 108 0.96 -22.48 1.22
N PRO A 109 1.08 -22.75 -0.10
CA PRO A 109 0.98 -21.71 -1.12
C PRO A 109 -0.31 -20.90 -0.95
N LEU A 110 -0.18 -19.57 -0.95
CA LEU A 110 -1.30 -18.65 -0.94
C LEU A 110 -1.76 -18.45 -2.39
N PRO A 111 -2.99 -18.86 -2.75
CA PRO A 111 -3.57 -18.53 -4.05
C PRO A 111 -3.69 -17.02 -4.20
N THR A 112 -3.41 -16.53 -5.39
CA THR A 112 -3.46 -15.10 -5.71
C THR A 112 -4.75 -14.75 -6.46
N SER A 113 -5.17 -13.50 -6.30
CA SER A 113 -6.26 -12.82 -6.99
C SER A 113 -5.84 -11.39 -7.34
N GLU A 114 -6.67 -10.67 -8.08
CA GLU A 114 -6.44 -9.26 -8.49
C GLU A 114 -5.94 -8.38 -7.34
N ALA A 115 -6.54 -8.52 -6.15
CA ALA A 115 -6.02 -7.99 -4.89
C ALA A 115 -5.77 -9.15 -3.92
N THR A 116 -4.51 -9.52 -3.69
CA THR A 116 -4.13 -10.61 -2.77
C THR A 116 -3.62 -10.03 -1.45
N VAL A 117 -4.39 -10.20 -0.37
CA VAL A 117 -3.96 -9.77 0.97
C VAL A 117 -2.82 -10.67 1.46
N LEU A 118 -1.64 -10.08 1.70
CA LEU A 118 -0.45 -10.77 2.21
C LEU A 118 -0.37 -10.71 3.73
N ALA A 119 -0.71 -9.57 4.30
CA ALA A 119 -0.77 -9.35 5.75
C ALA A 119 -1.88 -8.35 6.09
N THR A 120 -2.58 -8.60 7.20
CA THR A 120 -3.48 -7.63 7.82
C THR A 120 -2.76 -6.98 8.98
N LEU A 121 -2.63 -5.66 8.93
CA LEU A 121 -2.07 -4.82 9.97
C LEU A 121 -3.19 -4.28 10.85
N ASP A 122 -3.02 -4.37 12.16
CA ASP A 122 -3.85 -3.67 13.13
C ASP A 122 -3.03 -2.51 13.71
N ILE A 123 -3.36 -1.30 13.28
CA ILE A 123 -2.69 -0.07 13.68
C ILE A 123 -3.44 0.50 14.88
N PHE A 124 -2.85 0.41 16.06
CA PHE A 124 -3.37 1.08 17.25
C PHE A 124 -2.90 2.54 17.28
N TYR A 125 -3.75 3.43 16.75
CA TYR A 125 -3.44 4.82 16.50
C TYR A 125 -3.45 5.65 17.80
N LEU A 126 -2.26 5.98 18.29
CA LEU A 126 -2.03 6.70 19.55
C LEU A 126 -1.66 8.17 19.37
N ASN A 127 -1.74 8.71 18.16
CA ASN A 127 -1.34 10.09 17.89
C ASN A 127 -2.46 11.06 18.31
N PHE A 128 -2.16 11.93 19.27
CA PHE A 128 -3.07 12.94 19.81
C PHE A 128 -2.83 14.33 19.21
N SER A 129 -1.72 14.53 18.49
CA SER A 129 -1.40 15.83 17.86
C SER A 129 -2.27 16.15 16.65
N GLY A 130 -3.01 15.17 16.12
CA GLY A 130 -3.79 15.31 14.89
C GLY A 130 -2.93 15.38 13.63
N SER A 131 -1.61 15.17 13.74
CA SER A 131 -0.72 15.11 12.59
C SER A 131 -1.01 13.87 11.73
N PRO A 132 -0.94 13.99 10.40
CA PRO A 132 -1.02 12.83 9.51
C PRO A 132 0.03 11.77 9.87
N MET A 133 -0.29 10.52 9.55
CA MET A 133 0.64 9.41 9.58
C MET A 133 0.81 8.90 8.15
N ASP A 134 2.03 9.06 7.66
CA ASP A 134 2.43 8.77 6.29
C ASP A 134 3.07 7.39 6.25
N PHE A 135 2.57 6.49 5.40
CA PHE A 135 3.11 5.15 5.24
C PHE A 135 3.87 5.03 3.92
N TYR A 136 4.94 4.25 3.95
CA TYR A 136 5.78 3.95 2.80
C TYR A 136 5.99 2.45 2.72
N VAL A 137 6.02 1.91 1.50
CA VAL A 137 6.32 0.52 1.22
C VAL A 137 7.62 0.43 0.43
N GLY A 138 8.46 -0.56 0.73
CA GLY A 138 9.71 -0.79 0.00
C GLY A 138 10.31 -2.16 0.32
N ALA A 139 11.58 -2.38 -0.03
CA ALA A 139 12.28 -3.60 0.34
C ALA A 139 12.42 -3.78 1.85
N ALA A 140 12.33 -5.04 2.30
CA ALA A 140 12.66 -5.43 3.66
C ALA A 140 14.14 -5.17 3.97
N VAL A 141 14.48 -5.07 5.26
CA VAL A 141 15.86 -4.99 5.76
C VAL A 141 16.06 -6.08 6.83
N PRO A 142 16.94 -7.07 6.60
CA PRO A 142 17.72 -7.30 5.36
C PRO A 142 16.81 -7.59 4.15
N SER A 143 17.31 -7.27 2.95
CA SER A 143 16.61 -7.49 1.67
C SER A 143 17.20 -8.71 0.98
N SER A 144 16.37 -9.62 0.48
CA SER A 144 16.82 -10.64 -0.49
C SER A 144 17.00 -10.06 -1.89
N SER A 145 16.45 -8.86 -2.16
CA SER A 145 16.55 -8.18 -3.46
C SER A 145 17.86 -7.39 -3.56
N GLU A 146 18.64 -7.66 -4.60
CA GLU A 146 19.78 -6.82 -4.99
C GLU A 146 19.34 -5.46 -5.59
N LEU A 147 18.09 -5.36 -6.04
CA LEU A 147 17.53 -4.15 -6.64
C LEU A 147 16.89 -3.21 -5.61
N GLY A 148 16.84 -3.60 -4.34
CA GLY A 148 16.17 -2.83 -3.29
C GLY A 148 14.65 -2.77 -3.47
N LEU A 149 14.07 -3.80 -4.08
CA LEU A 149 12.63 -3.94 -4.29
C LEU A 149 12.02 -4.98 -3.32
N PRO A 150 10.72 -4.89 -3.01
CA PRO A 150 10.00 -5.99 -2.38
C PRO A 150 10.06 -7.27 -3.24
N MET A 151 9.74 -8.39 -2.63
CA MET A 151 9.82 -9.69 -3.29
C MET A 151 8.65 -10.60 -2.96
N VAL A 152 8.37 -11.53 -3.86
CA VAL A 152 7.58 -12.73 -3.58
C VAL A 152 8.42 -13.97 -3.77
N LEU A 153 8.10 -15.00 -2.98
CA LEU A 153 8.63 -16.35 -3.16
C LEU A 153 7.65 -17.14 -4.02
N ARG A 154 8.11 -17.64 -5.16
CA ARG A 154 7.31 -18.45 -6.07
C ARG A 154 7.03 -19.84 -5.50
N SER A 155 6.12 -20.56 -6.14
CA SER A 155 5.74 -21.91 -5.73
C SER A 155 6.86 -22.95 -5.87
N ASP A 156 7.88 -22.66 -6.69
CA ASP A 156 9.10 -23.45 -6.88
C ASP A 156 10.28 -22.99 -5.98
N PHE A 157 10.02 -22.09 -5.02
CA PHE A 157 11.01 -21.47 -4.13
C PHE A 157 12.02 -20.56 -4.81
N SER A 158 11.79 -20.18 -6.07
CA SER A 158 12.55 -19.09 -6.68
C SER A 158 12.00 -17.73 -6.24
N GLU A 159 12.89 -16.76 -6.21
CA GLU A 159 12.65 -15.39 -5.77
C GLU A 159 12.28 -14.49 -6.96
N MET A 160 11.34 -13.58 -6.76
CA MET A 160 10.92 -12.62 -7.78
C MET A 160 10.76 -11.23 -7.19
N ASN A 161 11.47 -10.25 -7.76
CA ASN A 161 11.25 -8.84 -7.47
C ASN A 161 9.87 -8.42 -7.96
N ILE A 162 9.19 -7.62 -7.15
CA ILE A 162 7.92 -6.98 -7.48
C ILE A 162 8.06 -5.48 -7.30
N GLY A 163 7.24 -4.69 -8.01
CA GLY A 163 7.24 -3.26 -7.83
C GLY A 163 6.49 -2.84 -6.57
N THR A 164 6.52 -1.55 -6.26
CA THR A 164 5.67 -0.93 -5.24
C THR A 164 4.71 0.01 -5.93
N SER A 165 3.46 0.08 -5.46
CA SER A 165 2.45 0.94 -6.10
C SER A 165 2.78 2.44 -6.09
N THR A 166 3.79 2.86 -5.32
CA THR A 166 4.17 4.27 -5.18
C THR A 166 5.68 4.54 -5.35
N GLU A 167 6.49 3.59 -5.81
CA GLU A 167 7.97 3.71 -6.02
C GLU A 167 8.71 4.65 -5.04
N GLY A 168 8.66 4.35 -3.73
CA GLY A 168 9.34 5.15 -2.71
C GLY A 168 8.64 6.47 -2.33
N ALA A 169 7.52 6.78 -2.97
CA ALA A 169 6.58 7.81 -2.55
C ALA A 169 5.60 7.28 -1.49
N LEU A 170 4.77 8.19 -0.99
CA LEU A 170 3.73 7.92 0.01
C LEU A 170 2.79 6.81 -0.48
N ALA A 171 2.77 5.68 0.22
CA ALA A 171 1.97 4.51 -0.13
C ALA A 171 0.53 4.60 0.41
N ALA A 172 0.37 5.10 1.64
CA ALA A 172 -0.93 5.29 2.27
C ALA A 172 -0.86 6.39 3.33
N GLN A 173 -2.00 6.95 3.72
CA GLN A 173 -2.06 8.02 4.71
C GLN A 173 -3.23 7.89 5.68
N LEU A 174 -2.96 8.06 6.97
CA LEU A 174 -3.99 8.17 8.01
C LEU A 174 -4.06 9.61 8.51
N ASN A 175 -5.28 10.18 8.53
CA ASN A 175 -5.53 11.57 8.97
C ASN A 175 -4.78 12.65 8.18
N GLY A 176 -4.43 12.40 6.92
CA GLY A 176 -3.92 13.44 6.03
C GLY A 176 -4.85 13.73 4.86
N ALA A 177 -4.42 14.65 4.00
CA ALA A 177 -5.16 14.95 2.79
C ALA A 177 -5.03 13.73 1.86
N CYS A 178 -6.15 13.08 1.55
CA CYS A 178 -6.31 12.08 0.50
C CYS A 178 -5.96 12.63 -0.90
N GLY A 179 -4.80 13.25 -1.05
CA GLY A 179 -4.17 13.50 -2.31
C GLY A 179 -3.73 12.13 -2.79
N VAL A 180 -4.61 11.50 -3.56
CA VAL A 180 -4.14 10.71 -4.70
C VAL A 180 -3.01 11.55 -5.29
N VAL A 181 -1.79 11.03 -5.36
CA VAL A 181 -0.79 11.68 -6.22
C VAL A 181 -1.51 11.78 -7.55
N ASP A 182 -1.96 12.99 -7.92
CA ASP A 182 -2.78 13.17 -9.12
C ASP A 182 -2.06 12.38 -10.19
N ASN A 183 -2.75 11.45 -10.84
CA ASN A 183 -2.17 10.77 -11.99
C ASN A 183 -1.83 11.91 -12.95
N GLU A 184 -0.55 12.31 -13.00
CA GLU A 184 -0.22 13.64 -13.47
C GLU A 184 -0.46 13.67 -14.98
N ASP A 185 -1.66 14.06 -15.39
CA ASP A 185 -1.96 14.50 -16.76
C ASP A 185 -1.01 15.64 -17.18
N ALA A 186 -0.34 16.27 -16.21
CA ALA A 186 0.56 17.41 -16.37
C ALA A 186 2.07 17.12 -16.28
N SER A 187 2.54 15.94 -15.82
CA SER A 187 3.97 15.62 -15.95
C SER A 187 4.24 14.17 -16.37
N PHE A 188 4.84 14.07 -17.55
CA PHE A 188 5.62 12.95 -18.08
C PHE A 188 4.99 11.55 -18.17
N GLY A 189 3.76 11.29 -17.69
CA GLY A 189 3.07 10.00 -17.85
C GLY A 189 2.93 9.59 -19.32
N ALA A 190 2.53 10.52 -20.18
CA ALA A 190 2.46 10.30 -21.63
C ALA A 190 3.84 10.15 -22.31
N VAL A 191 4.91 10.68 -21.71
CA VAL A 191 6.27 10.60 -22.27
C VAL A 191 6.91 9.25 -21.99
N LYS A 192 6.63 8.62 -20.84
CA LYS A 192 7.11 7.27 -20.52
C LYS A 192 6.54 6.20 -21.46
N ALA A 193 5.35 6.41 -22.02
CA ALA A 193 4.73 5.48 -22.98
C ALA A 193 5.39 5.48 -24.38
N LEU A 194 6.20 6.51 -24.72
CA LEU A 194 6.86 6.68 -26.02
C LEU A 194 8.25 6.02 -26.11
N PHE A 195 8.80 5.52 -25.00
CA PHE A 195 10.11 4.87 -24.94
C PHE A 195 10.03 3.35 -24.71
N ARG A 196 8.91 2.70 -25.07
CA ARG A 196 8.83 1.24 -25.18
C ARG A 196 9.25 0.77 -26.56
#